data_AF-A0A0W1EXN8-F1
#
_entry.id   AF-A0A0W1EXN8-F1
#
_cell.length_a   1.000
_cell.length_b   1.000
_cell.length_c   1.000
_cell.angle_alpha   90.00
_cell.angle_beta   90.00
_cell.angle_gamma   90.00
#
_symmetry.space_group_name_H-M   'P 1'
#
loop_
_entity.id
_entity.type
_entity.pdbx_description
1 polymer ?
#
loop_
_entity_poly.entity_id
_entity_poly.type
_entity_poly.pdbx_seq_one_letter_code
_entity_poly.pdbx_strand_id
1 'polypeptide(L)' 'MIPQSPKPTARNSRFYLARMQACQTEANEASLPNVRDRALRAAVAWREMYQKALQFEQRQSQ' A
#
# COMPACT_ATOMS: atom_id res chain seq x y z
N MET A 1 12.03 -10.57 -31.06
CA MET A 1 11.15 -10.59 -29.86
C MET A 1 11.75 -9.67 -28.83
N ILE A 2 11.10 -8.55 -28.51
CA ILE A 2 11.58 -7.64 -27.45
C ILE A 2 11.05 -8.19 -26.12
N PRO A 3 11.92 -8.51 -25.12
CA PRO A 3 11.46 -8.94 -23.82
C PRO A 3 10.69 -7.78 -23.17
N GLN A 4 9.41 -8.00 -22.86
CA GLN A 4 8.61 -7.00 -22.15
C GLN A 4 9.22 -6.80 -20.77
N SER A 5 9.88 -5.66 -20.58
CA SER A 5 10.28 -5.21 -19.24
C SER A 5 9.02 -5.16 -18.37
N PRO A 6 9.02 -5.75 -17.16
CA PRO A 6 7.86 -5.70 -16.28
C PRO A 6 7.54 -4.22 -16.03
N LYS A 7 6.32 -3.80 -16.40
CA LYS A 7 5.85 -2.42 -16.17
C LYS A 7 6.15 -2.06 -14.71
N PRO A 8 6.75 -0.89 -14.44
CA PRO A 8 7.16 -0.49 -13.10
C PRO A 8 5.93 -0.53 -12.20
N THR A 9 5.92 -1.55 -11.34
CA THR A 9 4.99 -1.79 -10.23
C THR A 9 3.59 -1.23 -10.47
N ALA A 10 2.71 -2.00 -11.13
CA ALA A 10 1.31 -1.65 -11.20
C ALA A 10 0.80 -1.36 -9.78
N ARG A 11 0.31 -0.13 -9.54
CA ARG A 11 -0.23 0.33 -8.26
C ARG A 11 -1.61 -0.29 -8.03
N ASN A 12 -1.61 -1.60 -7.82
CA ASN A 12 -2.78 -2.44 -7.59
C ASN A 12 -3.03 -2.62 -6.08
N SER A 13 -4.12 -3.30 -5.73
CA SER A 13 -4.49 -3.53 -4.32
C SER A 13 -3.34 -4.16 -3.52
N ARG A 14 -2.64 -5.15 -4.08
CA ARG A 14 -1.49 -5.80 -3.44
C ARG A 14 -0.35 -4.83 -3.14
N PHE A 15 -0.05 -3.90 -4.06
CA PHE A 15 0.96 -2.86 -3.82
C PHE A 15 0.58 -1.99 -2.62
N TYR A 16 -0.65 -1.48 -2.59
CA TYR A 16 -1.11 -0.61 -1.49
C TYR A 16 -1.20 -1.36 -0.16
N LEU A 17 -1.58 -2.63 -0.17
CA LEU A 17 -1.60 -3.48 1.01
C LEU A 17 -0.19 -3.64 1.61
N ALA A 18 0.82 -3.92 0.77
CA ALA A 18 2.20 -4.04 1.23
C ALA A 18 2.72 -2.74 1.86
N ARG A 19 2.35 -1.57 1.29
CA ARG A 19 2.72 -0.27 1.86
C ARG A 19 2.03 0.00 3.19
N MET A 20 0.75 -0.34 3.31
CA MET A 20 0.01 -0.23 4.58
C MET A 20 0.65 -1.10 5.67
N GLN A 21 1.00 -2.35 5.36
CA GLN A 21 1.65 -3.27 6.29
C GLN A 21 3.03 -2.76 6.72
N ALA A 22 3.84 -2.27 5.78
CA ALA A 22 5.15 -1.70 6.10
C ALA A 22 5.05 -0.52 7.08
N CYS A 23 4.07 0.38 6.89
CA CYS A 23 3.84 1.48 7.83
C CYS A 23 3.34 1.00 9.21
N GLN A 24 2.54 -0.07 9.27
CA GLN A 24 2.13 -0.67 10.54
C GLN A 24 3.32 -1.30 11.28
N THR A 25 4.20 -1.99 10.56
CA THR A 25 5.45 -2.53 11.12
C THR A 25 6.34 -1.40 11.65
N GLU A 26 6.57 -0.34 10.88
CA GLU A 26 7.34 0.84 11.33
C GLU A 26 6.73 1.44 12.61
N ALA A 27 5.40 1.57 12.67
CA ALA A 27 4.73 2.09 13.86
C ALA A 27 4.93 1.19 15.11
N ASN A 28 4.93 -0.12 14.93
CA ASN A 28 5.12 -1.09 16.01
C ASN A 28 6.57 -1.12 16.51
N GLU A 29 7.54 -0.94 15.61
CA GLU A 29 8.98 -0.95 15.94
C GLU A 29 9.48 0.42 16.45
N ALA A 30 8.74 1.49 16.19
CA ALA A 30 9.12 2.85 16.57
C ALA A 30 9.12 3.05 18.09
N SER A 31 10.31 3.37 18.63
CA SER A 31 10.48 3.79 20.02
C SER A 31 10.08 5.25 20.27
N LEU A 32 10.12 6.09 19.23
CA LEU A 32 9.78 7.50 19.32
C LEU A 32 8.29 7.73 18.98
N PRO A 33 7.49 8.37 19.87
CA PRO A 33 6.06 8.57 19.64
C PRO A 33 5.72 9.32 18.35
N ASN A 34 6.50 10.35 18.00
CA ASN A 34 6.29 11.13 16.78
C ASN A 34 6.51 10.30 15.50
N VAL A 35 7.44 9.34 15.51
CA VAL A 35 7.68 8.40 14.41
C VAL A 35 6.52 7.43 14.30
N ARG A 36 6.07 6.85 15.43
CA ARG A 36 4.89 5.98 15.48
C ARG A 36 3.66 6.68 14.91
N ASP A 37 3.37 7.89 15.36
CA ASP A 37 2.17 8.62 14.92
C ASP A 37 2.22 8.98 13.43
N ARG A 38 3.40 9.31 12.92
CA ARG A 38 3.61 9.52 11.47
C ARG A 38 3.34 8.23 10.69
N ALA A 39 3.91 7.11 11.13
CA ALA A 39 3.74 5.82 10.47
C ALA A 39 2.27 5.37 10.47
N LEU A 40 1.54 5.58 11.58
CA LEU A 40 0.11 5.32 11.65
C LEU A 40 -0.71 6.20 10.68
N ARG A 41 -0.41 7.50 10.58
CA ARG A 41 -1.06 8.38 9.58
C ARG A 41 -0.80 7.91 8.15
N ALA A 42 0.43 7.48 7.86
CA ALA A 42 0.77 6.92 6.55
C ALA A 42 0.02 5.61 6.27
N ALA A 43 -0.11 4.72 7.26
CA ALA A 43 -0.88 3.48 7.13
C ALA A 43 -2.36 3.74 6.78
N VAL A 44 -2.98 4.78 7.36
CA VAL A 44 -4.35 5.19 7.02
C VAL A 44 -4.44 5.61 5.55
N ALA A 45 -3.54 6.46 5.07
CA ALA A 45 -3.54 6.88 3.66
C ALA A 45 -3.36 5.69 2.70
N TRP A 46 -2.49 4.74 3.02
CA TRP A 46 -2.31 3.53 2.20
C TRP A 46 -3.53 2.62 2.23
N ARG A 47 -4.22 2.50 3.37
CA ARG A 47 -5.47 1.73 3.49
C ARG A 47 -6.56 2.29 2.58
N GLU A 48 -6.71 3.61 2.51
CA GLU A 48 -7.69 4.24 1.60
C GLU A 48 -7.40 3.91 0.13
N MET A 49 -6.12 3.93 -0.27
CA MET A 49 -5.73 3.56 -1.63
C MET A 49 -5.97 2.07 -1.91
N TYR A 50 -5.68 1.20 -0.95
CA TYR A 50 -5.97 -0.23 -1.03
C TYR A 50 -7.46 -0.49 -1.26
N GLN A 51 -8.32 0.18 -0.50
CA GLN A 51 -9.78 0.06 -0.64
C GLN A 51 -10.27 0.53 -2.01
N LYS A 52 -9.75 1.66 -2.52
CA LYS A 52 -10.09 2.15 -3.87
C LYS A 52 -9.63 1.18 -4.97
N ALA A 53 -8.43 0.61 -4.83
CA ALA A 53 -7.90 -0.36 -5.78
C ALA A 53 -8.72 -1.65 -5.79
N LEU A 54 -9.10 -2.18 -4.62
CA LEU A 54 -9.99 -3.33 -4.51
C LEU A 54 -11.33 -3.11 -5.23
N GLN A 55 -11.96 -1.96 -5.00
CA GLN A 55 -13.24 -1.61 -5.65
C GLN A 55 -13.10 -1.49 -7.17
N PHE A 56 -11.95 -1.02 -7.65
CA PHE A 56 -11.68 -0.96 -9.08
C PHE A 56 -11.49 -2.37 -9.67
N GLU A 57 -10.64 -3.18 -9.04
CA GLU A 57 -10.36 -4.56 -9.47
C GLU A 57 -11.63 -5.43 -9.48
N GLN A 58 -12.47 -5.32 -8.45
CA GLN A 58 -13.75 -6.03 -8.39
C GLN A 58 -14.69 -5.65 -9.54
N ARG A 59 -14.72 -4.38 -9.93
CA ARG A 59 -15.51 -3.91 -11.09
C ARG A 59 -14.94 -4.36 -12.43
N GLN A 60 -13.65 -4.65 -12.52
CA GLN A 60 -13.01 -5.17 -13.74
C GLN A 60 -13.17 -6.69 -13.87
N SER A 61 -13.48 -7.40 -12.79
CA SER A 61 -13.73 -8.84 -12.78
C SER A 61 -15.19 -9.23 -12.99
N GLN A 62 -16.09 -8.26 -13.18
CA GLN A 62 -17.48 -8.46 -13.59
C GLN A 62 -17.62 -8.24 -15.10
#